data_AF-G0WCE5-F1
#
_entry.id   AF-G0WCE5-F1
#
_cell.length_a   1.000
_cell.length_b   1.000
_cell.length_c   1.000
_cell.angle_alpha   90.00
_cell.angle_beta   90.00
_cell.angle_gamma   90.00
#
_symmetry.space_group_name_H-M   'P 1'
#
loop_
_entity.id
_entity.type
_entity.pdbx_description
1 polymer ?
#
loop_
_entity_poly.entity_id
_entity_poly.type
_entity_poly.pdbx_seq_one_letter_code
_entity_poly.pdbx_strand_id
1 'polypeptide(L)'
;MSFAYPDRLDITVAQLKGIYEQLQEVFNDRLDLVLPEEQFEPNDPMRREVQVNVQNFVNDVMDMAIKSLRVIDVDDGVEEEDTMGIKELLKESEKKNVEPFDLELNEKVRQAYQEWEDQTVKVAQLRENGPRKVNELYMSEASTYLNKLDSRIDDLSKEITLDDKTPQYKDDDEDYKTIRNIHEATSTYHESLQNLYDTEQRIPEIRSNIDKLKHLVAYLEKD
;
A
#
# COMPACT_ATOMS: atom_id res chain seq x y z
N MET A 1 -37.22 12.73 -80.89
CA MET A 1 -35.85 12.17 -80.78
C MET A 1 -35.52 12.13 -79.31
N SER A 2 -35.56 10.96 -78.67
CA SER A 2 -35.04 10.80 -77.31
C SER A 2 -33.53 10.65 -77.40
N PHE A 3 -32.78 11.61 -76.89
CA PHE A 3 -31.35 11.43 -76.69
C PHE A 3 -31.19 10.37 -75.60
N ALA A 4 -30.65 9.20 -75.97
CA ALA A 4 -30.21 8.22 -75.00
C ALA A 4 -29.01 8.83 -74.27
N TYR A 5 -29.21 9.27 -73.03
CA TYR A 5 -28.11 9.61 -72.17
C TYR A 5 -27.33 8.32 -71.89
N PRO A 6 -26.02 8.26 -72.15
CA PRO A 6 -25.23 7.11 -71.75
C PRO A 6 -25.28 7.00 -70.23
N ASP A 7 -25.53 5.79 -69.73
CA ASP A 7 -25.66 5.44 -68.30
C ASP A 7 -24.33 5.61 -67.53
N ARG A 8 -23.23 5.87 -68.26
CA ARG A 8 -21.88 6.06 -67.74
C ARG A 8 -21.24 7.27 -68.40
N LEU A 9 -20.57 8.09 -67.59
CA LEU A 9 -19.92 9.31 -68.04
C LEU A 9 -18.42 9.08 -68.19
N ASP A 10 -17.92 9.39 -69.38
CA ASP A 10 -16.53 9.20 -69.77
C ASP A 10 -15.67 10.36 -69.24
N ILE A 11 -14.68 10.06 -68.38
CA ILE A 11 -13.81 11.05 -67.73
C ILE A 11 -12.34 10.64 -67.86
N THR A 12 -11.42 11.60 -67.90
CA THR A 12 -9.97 11.35 -67.82
C THR A 12 -9.44 11.46 -66.39
N VAL A 13 -8.32 10.81 -66.08
CA VAL A 13 -7.72 10.86 -64.73
C VAL A 13 -7.40 12.30 -64.31
N ALA A 14 -6.89 13.12 -65.23
CA ALA A 14 -6.60 14.52 -64.97
C ALA A 14 -7.84 15.35 -64.62
N GLN A 15 -8.98 15.07 -65.28
CA GLN A 15 -10.26 15.72 -64.97
C GLN A 15 -10.79 15.30 -63.61
N LEU A 16 -10.70 14.01 -63.27
CA LEU A 16 -11.13 13.52 -61.96
C LEU A 16 -10.30 14.15 -60.82
N LYS A 17 -8.98 14.21 -60.99
CA LYS A 17 -8.07 14.86 -60.04
C LYS A 17 -8.37 16.37 -59.93
N GLY A 18 -8.60 17.04 -61.05
CA GLY A 18 -8.95 18.46 -61.05
C GLY A 18 -10.26 18.75 -60.31
N ILE A 19 -11.30 17.91 -60.51
CA ILE A 19 -12.57 18.02 -59.78
C ILE A 19 -12.35 17.79 -58.28
N TYR A 20 -11.53 16.80 -57.91
CA TYR A 20 -11.20 16.52 -56.52
C TYR A 20 -10.49 17.70 -55.84
N GLU A 21 -9.42 18.22 -56.46
CA GLU A 21 -8.65 19.35 -55.93
C GLU A 21 -9.52 20.61 -55.83
N GLN A 22 -10.34 20.90 -56.85
CA GLN A 22 -11.24 22.06 -56.83
C GLN A 22 -12.29 21.95 -55.72
N LEU A 23 -12.85 20.75 -55.54
CA LEU A 23 -13.87 20.52 -54.52
C LEU A 23 -13.26 20.63 -53.12
N GLN A 24 -12.05 20.12 -52.91
CA GLN A 24 -11.30 20.33 -51.67
C GLN A 24 -10.97 21.80 -51.41
N GLU A 25 -10.50 22.53 -52.41
CA GLU A 25 -10.21 23.97 -52.31
C GLU A 25 -11.45 24.76 -51.86
N VAL A 26 -12.59 24.52 -52.52
CA VAL A 26 -13.86 25.17 -52.15
C VAL A 26 -14.29 24.80 -50.74
N PHE A 27 -14.10 23.55 -50.31
CA PHE A 27 -14.43 23.16 -48.94
C PHE A 27 -13.50 23.80 -47.91
N ASN A 28 -12.20 23.89 -48.19
CA ASN A 28 -11.24 24.54 -47.31
C ASN A 28 -11.54 26.04 -47.19
N ASP A 29 -11.80 26.73 -48.30
CA ASP A 29 -12.21 28.15 -48.29
C ASP A 29 -13.48 28.38 -47.46
N ARG A 30 -14.42 27.45 -47.54
CA ARG A 30 -15.65 27.50 -46.73
C ARG A 30 -15.41 27.20 -45.27
N LEU A 31 -14.53 26.25 -44.97
CA LEU A 31 -14.15 25.93 -43.60
C LEU A 31 -13.44 27.10 -42.95
N ASP A 32 -12.52 27.76 -43.64
CA ASP A 32 -11.78 28.92 -43.11
C ASP A 32 -12.70 30.13 -42.88
N LEU A 33 -13.77 30.28 -43.67
CA LEU A 33 -14.78 31.31 -43.45
C LEU A 33 -15.69 31.03 -42.24
N VAL A 34 -16.04 29.76 -42.02
CA VAL A 34 -16.98 29.35 -40.94
C VAL A 34 -16.24 29.13 -39.62
N LEU A 35 -14.98 28.73 -39.67
CA LEU A 35 -14.10 28.46 -38.53
C LEU A 35 -12.80 29.28 -38.69
N PRO A 36 -12.83 30.60 -38.41
CA PRO A 36 -11.67 31.47 -38.61
C PRO A 36 -10.52 31.07 -37.68
N GLU A 37 -9.29 31.02 -38.21
CA GLU A 37 -8.11 30.61 -37.45
C GLU A 37 -7.82 31.48 -36.22
N GLU A 38 -8.28 32.73 -36.23
CA GLU A 38 -8.06 33.70 -35.14
C GLU A 38 -8.91 33.42 -33.90
N GLN A 39 -10.01 32.66 -34.03
CA GLN A 39 -10.98 32.44 -32.95
C GLN A 39 -10.76 31.12 -32.21
N PHE A 40 -9.96 30.21 -32.77
CA PHE A 40 -9.74 28.87 -32.25
C PHE A 40 -8.26 28.65 -31.94
N GLU A 41 -7.96 27.87 -30.91
CA GLU A 41 -6.57 27.49 -30.65
C GLU A 41 -6.00 26.74 -31.86
N PRO A 42 -4.70 26.87 -32.15
CA PRO A 42 -4.06 26.28 -33.34
C PRO A 42 -4.19 24.75 -33.43
N ASN A 43 -4.67 24.07 -32.39
CA ASN A 43 -4.98 22.64 -32.34
C ASN A 43 -6.36 22.36 -31.74
N ASP A 44 -7.39 23.14 -32.10
CA ASP A 44 -8.75 22.84 -31.65
C ASP A 44 -9.22 21.46 -32.18
N PRO A 45 -9.54 20.50 -31.30
CA PRO A 45 -10.02 19.18 -31.71
C PRO A 45 -11.31 19.24 -32.54
N MET A 46 -12.18 20.23 -32.30
CA MET A 46 -13.44 20.36 -33.03
C MET A 46 -13.21 20.76 -34.50
N ARG A 47 -12.31 21.72 -34.75
CA ARG A 47 -11.94 22.13 -36.11
C ARG A 47 -11.32 20.95 -36.87
N ARG A 48 -10.40 20.23 -36.24
CA ARG A 48 -9.75 19.05 -36.83
C ARG A 48 -10.75 17.95 -37.16
N GLU A 49 -11.70 17.67 -36.26
CA GLU A 49 -12.76 16.68 -36.48
C GLU A 49 -13.64 17.06 -37.68
N VAL A 50 -14.07 18.32 -37.77
CA VAL A 50 -14.86 18.81 -38.90
C VAL A 50 -14.08 18.68 -40.21
N GLN A 51 -12.79 19.04 -40.22
CA GLN A 51 -11.94 18.91 -41.40
C GLN A 51 -11.81 17.44 -41.86
N VAL A 52 -11.62 16.51 -40.93
CA VAL A 52 -11.59 15.06 -41.21
C VAL A 52 -12.94 14.58 -41.75
N ASN A 53 -14.05 15.03 -41.17
CA ASN A 53 -15.40 14.65 -41.62
C ASN A 53 -15.73 15.17 -43.01
N VAL A 54 -15.34 16.41 -43.33
CA VAL A 54 -15.48 16.96 -44.68
C VAL A 54 -14.63 16.15 -45.66
N GLN A 55 -13.39 15.85 -45.32
CA GLN A 55 -12.52 15.01 -46.15
C GLN A 55 -13.12 13.62 -46.42
N ASN A 56 -13.67 12.98 -45.38
CA ASN A 56 -14.37 11.70 -45.51
C ASN A 56 -15.61 11.82 -46.41
N PHE A 57 -16.39 12.89 -46.26
CA PHE A 57 -17.55 13.15 -47.11
C PHE A 57 -17.15 13.31 -48.59
N VAL A 58 -16.08 14.04 -48.88
CA VAL A 58 -15.54 14.17 -50.25
C VAL A 58 -15.14 12.80 -50.80
N ASN A 59 -14.43 12.01 -50.01
CA ASN A 59 -14.02 10.66 -50.39
C ASN A 59 -15.24 9.76 -50.66
N ASP A 60 -16.27 9.81 -49.82
CA ASP A 60 -17.50 9.03 -49.99
C ASP A 60 -18.28 9.44 -51.25
N VAL A 61 -18.38 10.73 -51.53
CA VAL A 61 -19.02 11.26 -52.74
C VAL A 61 -18.25 10.81 -53.98
N MET A 62 -16.92 10.86 -53.95
CA MET A 62 -16.10 10.38 -55.06
C MET A 62 -16.22 8.87 -55.23
N ASP A 63 -16.19 8.09 -54.15
CA ASP A 63 -16.40 6.65 -54.20
C ASP A 63 -17.78 6.26 -54.74
N MET A 64 -18.81 7.08 -54.47
CA MET A 64 -20.13 6.91 -55.04
C MET A 64 -20.17 7.30 -56.53
N ALA A 65 -19.51 8.40 -56.90
CA ALA A 65 -19.44 8.89 -58.27
C ALA A 65 -18.66 7.95 -59.19
N ILE A 66 -17.56 7.36 -58.73
CA ILE A 66 -16.75 6.41 -59.52
C ILE A 66 -17.58 5.24 -60.05
N LYS A 67 -18.63 4.81 -59.35
CA LYS A 67 -19.52 3.72 -59.78
C LYS A 67 -20.31 4.04 -61.06
N SER A 68 -20.52 5.33 -61.37
CA SER A 68 -21.22 5.80 -62.56
C SER A 68 -20.30 6.44 -63.61
N LEU A 69 -18.99 6.42 -63.38
CA LEU A 69 -17.98 6.99 -64.28
C LEU A 69 -17.20 5.88 -64.99
N ARG A 70 -16.83 6.12 -66.24
CA ARG A 70 -15.85 5.31 -66.97
C ARG A 70 -14.61 6.16 -67.19
N VAL A 71 -13.45 5.68 -66.74
CA VAL A 71 -12.18 6.40 -66.94
C VAL A 71 -11.52 5.90 -68.22
N ILE A 72 -11.31 6.78 -69.19
CA ILE A 72 -10.82 6.43 -70.54
C ILE A 72 -9.29 6.26 -70.59
N ASP A 73 -8.57 6.88 -69.66
CA ASP A 73 -7.11 7.01 -69.68
C ASP A 73 -6.37 5.91 -68.89
N VAL A 74 -7.08 4.85 -68.49
CA VAL A 74 -6.54 3.66 -67.83
C VAL A 74 -6.52 2.55 -68.88
N ASP A 75 -5.34 1.98 -69.15
CA ASP A 75 -5.15 0.98 -70.18
C ASP A 75 -6.10 -0.22 -69.94
N ASP A 76 -7.03 -0.46 -70.88
CA ASP A 76 -8.14 -1.44 -70.86
C ASP A 76 -7.64 -2.92 -70.84
N GLY A 77 -6.37 -3.17 -70.49
CA GLY A 77 -5.72 -4.48 -70.51
C GLY A 77 -5.74 -5.25 -69.19
N VAL A 78 -6.39 -4.72 -68.15
CA VAL A 78 -6.44 -5.32 -66.82
C VAL A 78 -7.89 -5.69 -66.52
N GLU A 79 -8.14 -7.01 -66.48
CA GLU A 79 -9.44 -7.62 -66.25
C GLU A 79 -10.15 -7.05 -65.02
N GLU A 80 -11.50 -7.10 -65.04
CA GLU A 80 -12.48 -6.48 -64.13
C GLU A 80 -12.28 -6.71 -62.60
N GLU A 81 -11.21 -7.39 -62.18
CA GLU A 81 -10.86 -7.65 -60.78
C GLU A 81 -9.63 -6.84 -60.29
N ASP A 82 -8.78 -6.34 -61.19
CA ASP A 82 -7.60 -5.54 -60.85
C ASP A 82 -7.86 -4.05 -61.13
N THR A 83 -8.79 -3.46 -60.36
CA THR A 83 -8.73 -2.02 -60.11
C THR A 83 -7.46 -1.72 -59.31
N MET A 84 -6.29 -1.66 -59.96
CA MET A 84 -5.20 -0.77 -59.54
C MET A 84 -5.73 0.66 -59.77
N GLY A 85 -6.61 1.01 -58.85
CA GLY A 85 -7.90 1.56 -59.24
C GLY A 85 -7.91 3.06 -59.13
N ILE A 86 -8.94 3.66 -59.69
CA ILE A 86 -9.28 5.07 -59.49
C ILE A 86 -9.17 5.49 -58.00
N LYS A 87 -9.43 4.55 -57.07
CA LYS A 87 -9.22 4.70 -55.62
C LYS A 87 -7.77 4.90 -55.17
N GLU A 88 -6.80 4.25 -55.81
CA GLU A 88 -5.38 4.43 -55.51
C GLU A 88 -4.87 5.80 -55.97
N LEU A 89 -5.35 6.26 -57.13
CA LEU A 89 -5.10 7.61 -57.64
C LEU A 89 -5.71 8.70 -56.74
N LEU A 90 -6.92 8.46 -56.22
CA LEU A 90 -7.56 9.34 -55.24
C LEU A 90 -6.80 9.36 -53.89
N LYS A 91 -6.31 8.20 -53.43
CA LYS A 91 -5.45 8.12 -52.23
C LYS A 91 -4.13 8.87 -52.40
N GLU A 92 -3.58 8.94 -53.61
CA GLU A 92 -2.40 9.75 -53.89
C GLU A 92 -2.69 11.25 -53.76
N SER A 93 -3.84 11.72 -54.28
CA SER A 93 -4.28 13.10 -54.05
C SER A 93 -4.64 13.40 -52.59
N GLU A 94 -5.14 12.41 -51.85
CA GLU A 94 -5.42 12.53 -50.42
C GLU A 94 -4.13 12.74 -49.61
N LYS A 95 -3.07 11.99 -49.91
CA LYS A 95 -1.76 12.13 -49.25
C LYS A 95 -1.14 13.53 -49.36
N LYS A 96 -1.52 14.32 -50.37
CA LYS A 96 -1.06 15.71 -50.53
C LYS A 96 -1.70 16.66 -49.51
N ASN A 97 -2.89 16.33 -49.03
CA ASN A 97 -3.71 17.20 -48.17
C ASN A 97 -3.81 16.71 -46.72
N VAL A 98 -3.38 15.48 -46.44
CA VAL A 98 -3.34 14.92 -45.08
C VAL A 98 -1.96 15.11 -44.47
N GLU A 99 -1.93 15.44 -43.18
CA GLU A 99 -0.69 15.53 -42.40
C GLU A 99 0.07 14.18 -42.43
N PRO A 100 1.37 14.17 -42.76
CA PRO A 100 2.15 12.94 -42.77
C PRO A 100 2.26 12.35 -41.36
N PHE A 101 2.43 11.02 -41.29
CA PHE A 101 2.60 10.34 -40.02
C PHE A 101 3.91 10.78 -39.33
N ASP A 102 3.79 11.46 -38.19
CA ASP A 102 4.93 11.88 -37.39
C ASP A 102 5.49 10.70 -36.58
N LEU A 103 6.64 10.20 -37.01
CA LEU A 103 7.36 9.11 -36.34
C LEU A 103 7.83 9.50 -34.94
N GLU A 104 8.22 10.75 -34.72
CA GLU A 104 8.68 11.22 -33.41
C GLU A 104 7.51 11.30 -32.43
N LEU A 105 6.37 11.82 -32.86
CA LEU A 105 5.15 11.86 -32.05
C LEU A 105 4.67 10.44 -31.72
N ASN A 106 4.68 9.54 -32.70
CA ASN A 106 4.29 8.15 -32.46
C ASN A 106 5.20 7.45 -31.44
N GLU A 107 6.51 7.69 -31.52
CA GLU A 107 7.45 7.13 -30.55
C GLU A 107 7.22 7.72 -29.14
N LYS A 108 6.94 9.03 -29.04
CA LYS A 108 6.55 9.65 -27.76
C LYS A 108 5.27 9.03 -27.20
N VAL A 109 4.27 8.81 -28.03
CA VAL A 109 3.00 8.17 -27.64
C VAL A 109 3.28 6.75 -27.15
N ARG A 110 4.10 5.97 -27.86
CA ARG A 110 4.50 4.63 -27.46
C ARG A 110 5.22 4.61 -26.12
N GLN A 111 6.16 5.54 -25.90
CA GLN A 111 6.87 5.67 -24.63
C GLN A 111 5.91 6.02 -23.48
N ALA A 112 4.97 6.94 -23.71
CA ALA A 112 3.97 7.31 -22.71
C ALA A 112 3.04 6.14 -22.37
N TYR A 113 2.63 5.33 -23.36
CA TYR A 113 1.86 4.11 -23.12
C TYR A 113 2.64 3.09 -22.29
N GLN A 114 3.93 2.89 -22.61
CA GLN A 114 4.77 1.98 -21.85
C GLN A 114 4.95 2.45 -20.40
N GLU A 115 5.20 3.75 -20.18
CA GLU A 115 5.30 4.31 -18.84
C GLU A 115 3.98 4.15 -18.08
N TRP A 116 2.85 4.39 -18.74
CA TRP A 116 1.53 4.21 -18.15
C TRP A 116 1.28 2.74 -17.75
N GLU A 117 1.66 1.78 -18.57
CA GLU A 117 1.58 0.35 -18.26
C GLU A 117 2.46 -0.01 -17.06
N ASP A 118 3.72 0.44 -17.05
CA ASP A 118 4.66 0.19 -15.96
C ASP A 118 4.15 0.76 -14.63
N GLN A 119 3.63 1.99 -14.62
CA GLN A 119 3.04 2.58 -13.42
C GLN A 119 1.78 1.84 -12.97
N THR A 120 0.95 1.40 -13.91
CA THR A 120 -0.27 0.63 -13.61
C THR A 120 0.09 -0.69 -12.94
N VAL A 121 1.06 -1.42 -13.48
CA VAL A 121 1.56 -2.67 -12.88
C VAL A 121 2.18 -2.41 -11.50
N LYS A 122 3.00 -1.37 -11.37
CA LYS A 122 3.62 -1.00 -10.09
C LYS A 122 2.57 -0.68 -9.02
N VAL A 123 1.53 0.08 -9.36
CA VAL A 123 0.43 0.40 -8.43
C VAL A 123 -0.37 -0.85 -8.08
N ALA A 124 -0.62 -1.75 -9.04
CA ALA A 124 -1.29 -3.01 -8.75
C ALA A 124 -0.48 -3.88 -7.78
N GLN A 125 0.83 -4.03 -8.02
CA GLN A 125 1.74 -4.76 -7.13
C GLN A 125 1.84 -4.11 -5.74
N LEU A 126 1.84 -2.78 -5.65
CA LEU A 126 1.81 -2.04 -4.39
C LEU A 126 0.49 -2.26 -3.63
N ARG A 127 -0.65 -2.31 -4.31
CA ARG A 127 -1.95 -2.58 -3.69
C ARG A 127 -2.05 -4.01 -3.16
N GLU A 128 -1.47 -4.97 -3.87
CA GLU A 128 -1.46 -6.37 -3.44
C GLU A 128 -0.45 -6.62 -2.32
N ASN A 129 0.81 -6.21 -2.51
CA ASN A 129 1.90 -6.55 -1.59
C ASN A 129 2.09 -5.54 -0.46
N GLY A 130 1.67 -4.29 -0.65
CA GLY A 130 1.85 -3.21 0.32
C GLY A 130 1.18 -3.54 1.67
N PRO A 131 -0.13 -3.81 1.71
CA PRO A 131 -0.81 -4.17 2.96
C PRO A 131 -0.21 -5.41 3.62
N ARG A 132 0.15 -6.43 2.82
CA ARG A 132 0.75 -7.67 3.33
C ARG A 132 2.08 -7.39 4.03
N LYS A 133 2.95 -6.61 3.40
CA LYS A 133 4.28 -6.29 3.94
C LYS A 133 4.22 -5.39 5.18
N VAL A 134 3.28 -4.44 5.22
CA VAL A 134 3.05 -3.61 6.41
C VAL A 134 2.56 -4.45 7.57
N ASN A 135 1.62 -5.37 7.32
CA ASN A 135 1.12 -6.26 8.36
C ASN A 135 2.20 -7.23 8.86
N GLU A 136 3.00 -7.80 7.96
CA GLU A 136 4.14 -8.66 8.31
C GLU A 136 5.14 -7.93 9.21
N LEU A 137 5.53 -6.69 8.84
CA LEU A 137 6.42 -5.86 9.65
C LEU A 137 5.83 -5.64 11.04
N TYR A 138 4.59 -5.17 11.13
CA TYR A 138 3.93 -4.88 12.39
C TYR A 138 3.80 -6.13 13.28
N MET A 139 3.40 -7.27 12.71
CA MET A 139 3.26 -8.54 13.45
C MET A 139 4.62 -9.10 13.90
N SER A 140 5.67 -8.92 13.10
CA SER A 140 7.02 -9.32 13.48
C SER A 140 7.58 -8.48 14.64
N GLU A 141 7.33 -7.18 14.65
CA GLU A 141 7.72 -6.31 15.75
C GLU A 141 6.88 -6.57 17.01
N ALA A 142 5.57 -6.75 16.85
CA ALA A 142 4.67 -7.08 17.95
C ALA A 142 5.05 -8.41 18.62
N SER A 143 5.31 -9.47 17.84
CA SER A 143 5.77 -10.76 18.38
C SER A 143 7.13 -10.66 19.06
N THR A 144 8.06 -9.88 18.50
CA THR A 144 9.36 -9.63 19.14
C THR A 144 9.20 -8.91 20.49
N TYR A 145 8.30 -7.94 20.57
CA TYR A 145 7.99 -7.24 21.81
C TYR A 145 7.34 -8.15 22.85
N LEU A 146 6.37 -8.98 22.44
CA LEU A 146 5.75 -9.97 23.32
C LEU A 146 6.77 -10.97 23.87
N ASN A 147 7.67 -11.50 23.04
CA ASN A 147 8.74 -12.40 23.49
C ASN A 147 9.67 -11.76 24.55
N LYS A 148 9.95 -10.46 24.42
CA LYS A 148 10.72 -9.71 25.43
C LYS A 148 9.93 -9.55 26.73
N LEU A 149 8.63 -9.33 26.64
CA LEU A 149 7.72 -9.22 27.78
C LEU A 149 7.60 -10.55 28.51
N ASP A 150 7.40 -11.65 27.79
CA ASP A 150 7.35 -13.01 28.34
C ASP A 150 8.66 -13.37 29.03
N SER A 151 9.81 -13.06 28.41
CA SER A 151 11.12 -13.27 29.05
C SER A 151 11.24 -12.50 30.36
N ARG A 152 10.75 -11.25 30.41
CA ARG A 152 10.77 -10.43 31.62
C ARG A 152 9.80 -10.96 32.70
N ILE A 153 8.63 -11.45 32.30
CA ILE A 153 7.67 -12.09 33.20
C ILE A 153 8.27 -13.36 33.79
N ASP A 154 8.93 -14.19 32.99
CA ASP A 154 9.62 -15.39 33.44
C ASP A 154 10.73 -15.06 34.44
N ASP A 155 11.53 -14.03 34.18
CA ASP A 155 12.57 -13.57 35.09
C ASP A 155 11.99 -13.08 36.43
N LEU A 156 10.92 -12.27 36.37
CA LEU A 156 10.22 -11.79 37.58
C LEU A 156 9.53 -12.94 38.32
N SER A 157 8.98 -13.93 37.61
CA SER A 157 8.33 -15.11 38.22
C SER A 157 9.36 -16.00 38.92
N LYS A 158 10.58 -16.11 38.37
CA LYS A 158 11.71 -16.78 39.03
C LYS A 158 12.16 -16.01 40.28
N GLU A 159 12.20 -14.68 40.22
CA GLU A 159 12.54 -13.83 41.36
C GLU A 159 11.48 -13.93 42.47
N ILE A 160 10.19 -13.91 42.12
CA ILE A 160 9.08 -14.11 43.06
C ILE A 160 9.09 -15.55 43.61
N THR A 161 9.37 -16.58 42.82
CA THR A 161 9.52 -17.95 43.37
C THR A 161 10.82 -18.18 44.13
N LEU A 162 11.76 -17.24 44.11
CA LEU A 162 12.94 -17.21 44.98
C LEU A 162 12.65 -16.48 46.30
N ASP A 163 11.85 -15.40 46.26
CA ASP A 163 11.47 -14.57 47.41
C ASP A 163 10.25 -15.13 48.18
N ASP A 164 9.34 -15.80 47.46
CA ASP A 164 8.16 -16.50 47.97
C ASP A 164 8.43 -18.00 48.16
N LYS A 165 9.71 -18.38 48.30
CA LYS A 165 10.07 -19.58 49.08
C LYS A 165 9.71 -19.33 50.55
N THR A 166 8.41 -19.31 50.83
CA THR A 166 7.92 -20.10 51.94
C THR A 166 8.57 -21.49 51.82
N PRO A 167 9.18 -22.00 52.90
CA PRO A 167 10.03 -23.17 52.85
C PRO A 167 9.17 -24.37 52.47
N GLN A 168 9.23 -24.76 51.19
CA GLN A 168 8.85 -26.08 50.77
C GLN A 168 9.91 -27.00 51.39
N TYR A 169 9.54 -27.62 52.51
CA TYR A 169 10.28 -28.63 53.24
C TYR A 169 10.90 -29.61 52.24
N LYS A 170 12.15 -29.33 51.87
CA LYS A 170 13.09 -30.38 51.53
C LYS A 170 13.43 -31.03 52.85
N ASP A 171 13.25 -32.32 52.85
CA ASP A 171 13.64 -33.27 53.88
C ASP A 171 15.17 -33.20 54.06
N ASP A 172 15.64 -32.14 54.74
CA ASP A 172 17.01 -31.93 55.18
C ASP A 172 16.96 -31.72 56.70
N ASP A 173 17.45 -32.73 57.43
CA ASP A 173 17.46 -32.94 58.89
C ASP A 173 18.05 -31.80 59.77
N GLU A 174 18.37 -30.63 59.22
CA GLU A 174 18.96 -29.52 59.97
C GLU A 174 17.93 -28.54 60.56
N ASP A 175 16.75 -28.38 59.96
CA ASP A 175 15.82 -27.31 60.36
C ASP A 175 14.97 -27.66 61.60
N TYR A 176 14.75 -28.95 61.85
CA TYR A 176 14.10 -29.42 63.08
C TYR A 176 14.95 -29.17 64.34
N LYS A 177 16.28 -29.12 64.20
CA LYS A 177 17.16 -28.77 65.33
C LYS A 177 17.06 -27.28 65.65
N THR A 178 16.96 -26.42 64.65
CA THR A 178 16.86 -24.97 64.84
C THR A 178 15.55 -24.58 65.51
N ILE A 179 14.42 -25.14 65.07
CA ILE A 179 13.11 -24.85 65.66
C ILE A 179 12.98 -25.43 67.07
N ARG A 180 13.52 -26.63 67.33
CA ARG A 180 13.57 -27.22 68.67
C ARG A 180 14.44 -26.39 69.62
N ASN A 181 15.58 -25.90 69.15
CA ASN A 181 16.46 -25.03 69.93
C ASN A 181 15.79 -23.69 70.28
N ILE A 182 15.01 -23.11 69.36
CA ILE A 182 14.24 -21.88 69.64
C ILE A 182 13.15 -22.13 70.67
N HIS A 183 12.45 -23.27 70.58
CA HIS A 183 11.40 -23.61 71.55
C HIS A 183 12.01 -23.90 72.94
N GLU A 184 13.12 -24.63 73.02
CA GLU A 184 13.86 -24.87 74.27
C GLU A 184 14.41 -23.55 74.85
N ALA A 185 14.92 -22.64 74.02
CA ALA A 185 15.38 -21.31 74.44
C ALA A 185 14.22 -20.43 74.95
N THR A 186 13.04 -20.52 74.34
CA THR A 186 11.86 -19.76 74.77
C THR A 186 11.31 -20.32 76.09
N SER A 187 11.33 -21.64 76.26
CA SER A 187 10.92 -22.30 77.50
C SER A 187 11.84 -21.95 78.66
N THR A 188 13.16 -21.99 78.45
CA THR A 188 14.16 -21.61 79.47
C THR A 188 14.10 -20.12 79.81
N TYR A 189 13.82 -19.26 78.83
CA TYR A 189 13.58 -17.85 79.08
C TYR A 189 12.33 -17.63 79.96
N HIS A 190 11.24 -18.32 79.67
CA HIS A 190 10.02 -18.24 80.49
C HIS A 190 10.26 -18.74 81.92
N GLU A 191 10.97 -19.87 82.08
CA GLU A 191 11.35 -20.40 83.39
C GLU A 191 12.24 -19.41 84.16
N SER A 192 13.18 -18.74 83.49
CA SER A 192 14.03 -17.72 84.12
C SER A 192 13.25 -16.49 84.60
N LEU A 193 12.23 -16.07 83.84
CA LEU A 193 11.32 -14.98 84.23
C LEU A 193 10.47 -15.37 85.44
N GLN A 194 9.99 -16.61 85.49
CA GLN A 194 9.21 -17.11 86.60
C GLN A 194 10.07 -17.23 87.87
N ASN A 195 11.30 -17.73 87.76
CA ASN A 195 12.26 -17.75 88.85
C ASN A 195 12.62 -16.33 89.36
N LEU A 196 12.73 -15.35 88.46
CA LEU A 196 12.96 -13.96 88.84
C LEU A 196 11.79 -13.38 89.62
N TYR A 197 10.56 -13.67 89.18
CA TYR A 197 9.36 -13.26 89.90
C TYR A 197 9.26 -13.92 91.29
N ASP A 198 9.52 -15.23 91.38
CA ASP A 198 9.50 -15.95 92.66
C ASP A 198 10.59 -15.45 93.63
N THR A 199 11.76 -15.09 93.11
CA THR A 199 12.82 -14.48 93.94
C THR A 199 12.46 -13.08 94.38
N GLU A 200 11.83 -12.25 93.55
CA GLU A 200 11.29 -10.96 93.95
C GLU A 200 10.31 -11.09 95.12
N GLN A 201 9.41 -12.07 95.07
CA GLN A 201 8.47 -12.34 96.16
C GLN A 201 9.15 -12.81 97.46
N ARG A 202 10.24 -13.58 97.36
CA ARG A 202 10.95 -14.12 98.53
C ARG A 202 11.95 -13.15 99.15
N ILE A 203 12.41 -12.13 98.42
CA ILE A 203 13.36 -11.12 98.93
C ILE A 203 12.87 -10.43 100.22
N PRO A 204 11.62 -9.94 100.31
CA PRO A 204 11.09 -9.34 101.54
C PRO A 204 11.12 -10.29 102.75
N GLU A 205 10.76 -11.57 102.54
CA GLU A 205 10.77 -12.58 103.61
C GLU A 205 12.19 -12.89 104.08
N ILE A 206 13.12 -13.06 103.13
CA ILE A 206 14.54 -13.31 103.44
C ILE A 206 15.13 -12.11 104.19
N ARG A 207 14.82 -10.87 103.77
CA ARG A 207 15.25 -9.66 104.50
C ARG A 207 14.73 -9.64 105.93
N SER A 208 13.44 -9.93 106.12
CA SER A 208 12.83 -10.05 107.46
C SER A 208 13.54 -11.11 108.31
N ASN A 209 13.85 -12.28 107.74
CA ASN A 209 14.55 -13.36 108.45
C ASN A 209 16.01 -13.00 108.76
N ILE A 210 16.71 -12.29 107.88
CA ILE A 210 18.05 -11.77 108.13
C ILE A 210 18.01 -10.74 109.26
N ASP A 211 17.04 -9.84 109.28
CA ASP A 211 16.92 -8.86 110.35
C ASP A 211 16.63 -9.54 111.70
N LYS A 212 15.78 -10.57 111.72
CA LYS A 212 15.56 -11.40 112.91
C LYS A 212 16.85 -12.10 113.37
N LEU A 213 17.59 -12.70 112.45
CA LEU A 213 18.88 -13.34 112.75
C LEU A 213 19.91 -12.34 113.28
N LYS A 214 20.00 -11.14 112.69
CA LYS A 214 20.87 -10.07 113.20
C LYS A 214 20.51 -9.67 114.62
N HIS A 215 19.21 -9.55 114.93
CA HIS A 215 18.76 -9.26 116.30
C HIS A 215 19.11 -10.40 117.26
N LEU A 216 19.03 -11.65 116.81
CA LEU A 216 19.36 -12.83 117.62
C LEU A 216 20.87 -12.96 117.86
N VAL A 217 21.70 -12.70 116.85
CA VAL A 217 23.17 -12.64 116.98
C VAL A 217 23.57 -11.48 117.90
N ALA A 218 22.99 -10.29 117.73
CA ALA A 218 23.24 -9.15 118.62
C ALA A 218 22.79 -9.40 120.06
N TYR A 219 21.82 -10.30 120.28
CA TYR A 219 21.44 -10.76 121.61
C TYR A 219 22.48 -11.74 122.18
N LEU A 220 22.98 -12.67 121.37
CA LEU A 220 24.01 -13.65 121.77
C LEU A 220 25.41 -13.05 121.98
N GLU A 221 25.75 -11.94 121.30
CA GLU A 221 27.02 -11.21 121.53
C GLU A 221 26.97 -10.28 122.76
N LYS A 222 25.80 -10.13 123.39
CA LYS A 222 25.58 -9.25 124.53
C LYS A 222 25.50 -9.98 125.88
N ASP A 223 25.65 -11.31 125.86
CA ASP A 223 25.97 -12.18 127.00
C ASP A 223 27.44 -12.64 126.92
#